data_AF-A0A7T8GQS9-F1
#
_entry.id   AF-A0A7T8GQS9-F1
#
_cell.length_a   1.000
_cell.length_b   1.000
_cell.length_c   1.000
_cell.angle_alpha   90.00
_cell.angle_beta   90.00
_cell.angle_gamma   90.00
#
_symmetry.space_group_name_H-M   'P 1'
#
loop_
_entity.id
_entity.type
_entity.pdbx_description
1 polymer ?
#
loop_
_entity_poly.entity_id
_entity_poly.type
_entity_poly.pdbx_seq_one_letter_code
_entity_poly.pdbx_strand_id
1 'polypeptide(L)' 'MPPHFFEPKQKVNQEVYLEVLSNVVKPWIDTVASGRKYTFQQDSAPAHKAKTVQAWLKET' A
#
# COMPACT_ATOMS: atom_id res chain seq x y z
N MET A 1 -8.82 2.83 -8.52
CA MET A 1 -7.86 1.84 -9.05
C MET A 1 -8.63 0.56 -9.32
N PRO A 2 -8.37 -0.18 -10.41
CA PRO A 2 -8.86 -1.54 -10.53
C PRO A 2 -8.32 -2.41 -9.37
N PRO A 3 -9.02 -3.48 -8.95
CA PRO A 3 -8.51 -4.38 -7.92
C PRO A 3 -7.16 -5.00 -8.32
N HIS A 4 -6.23 -5.10 -7.37
CA HIS A 4 -5.03 -5.90 -7.52
C HIS A 4 -5.32 -7.32 -7.06
N PHE A 5 -5.16 -8.29 -7.94
CA PHE A 5 -5.38 -9.70 -7.64
C PHE A 5 -4.05 -10.37 -7.30
N PHE A 6 -4.04 -11.12 -6.21
CA PHE A 6 -2.92 -11.94 -5.79
C PHE A 6 -3.03 -13.34 -6.40
N GLU A 7 -1.88 -14.02 -6.49
CA GLU A 7 -1.87 -15.41 -6.92
C GLU A 7 -2.72 -16.29 -5.99
N PRO A 8 -3.37 -17.35 -6.50
CA PRO A 8 -4.18 -18.24 -5.67
C PRO A 8 -3.41 -18.73 -4.45
N LYS A 9 -4.01 -18.55 -3.27
CA LYS A 9 -3.45 -18.94 -1.94
C LYS A 9 -2.23 -18.13 -1.48
N GLN A 10 -1.83 -17.07 -2.19
CA GLN A 10 -0.78 -16.17 -1.72
C GLN A 10 -1.24 -15.47 -0.43
N LYS A 11 -0.41 -15.57 0.61
CA LYS A 11 -0.64 -14.84 1.86
C LYS A 11 -0.02 -13.45 1.73
N VAL A 12 -0.82 -12.42 2.03
CA VAL A 12 -0.34 -11.03 2.07
C VAL A 12 0.31 -10.78 3.43
N ASN A 13 1.65 -10.92 3.47
CA ASN A 13 2.47 -10.51 4.61
C ASN A 13 2.92 -9.05 4.44
N GLN A 14 3.78 -8.55 5.33
CA GLN A 14 4.25 -7.17 5.24
C GLN A 14 5.07 -6.86 3.98
N GLU A 15 5.79 -7.83 3.42
CA GLU A 15 6.64 -7.65 2.24
C GLU A 15 5.78 -7.53 0.99
N VAL A 16 4.87 -8.49 0.78
CA VAL A 16 3.90 -8.46 -0.33
C VAL A 16 3.03 -7.21 -0.26
N TYR A 17 2.60 -6.82 0.95
CA TYR A 17 1.83 -5.59 1.12
C TYR A 17 2.64 -4.34 0.73
N LEU A 18 3.90 -4.27 1.15
CA LEU A 18 4.78 -3.16 0.82
C LEU A 18 5.03 -3.06 -0.69
N GLU A 19 5.21 -4.18 -1.38
CA GLU A 19 5.34 -4.22 -2.85
C GLU A 19 4.09 -3.69 -3.55
N VAL A 20 2.90 -4.03 -3.06
CA VAL A 20 1.65 -3.48 -3.61
C VAL A 20 1.54 -1.98 -3.33
N LEU A 21 1.91 -1.54 -2.13
CA LEU A 21 1.89 -0.12 -1.80
C LEU A 21 2.82 0.69 -2.69
N SER A 22 4.07 0.25 -2.87
CA SER A 22 5.08 0.99 -3.61
C SER A 22 4.89 0.93 -5.12
N ASN A 23 4.49 -0.22 -5.66
CA ASN A 23 4.45 -0.42 -7.12
C ASN A 23 3.07 -0.18 -7.73
N VAL A 24 1.99 -0.26 -6.94
CA VAL A 24 0.62 -0.20 -7.45
C VAL A 24 -0.13 1.00 -6.85
N VAL A 25 -0.23 1.05 -5.52
CA VAL A 25 -1.10 2.02 -4.85
C VAL A 25 -0.54 3.44 -4.92
N LYS A 26 0.72 3.66 -4.55
CA LYS A 26 1.31 5.01 -4.55
C LYS A 26 1.39 5.65 -5.93
N PRO A 27 1.85 4.96 -7.00
CA PRO A 27 1.82 5.51 -8.35
C PRO A 27 0.40 5.87 -8.82
N TRP A 28 -0.60 5.05 -8.45
CA TRP A 28 -1.99 5.36 -8.76
C TRP A 28 -2.47 6.60 -8.00
N ILE A 29 -2.18 6.69 -6.69
CA ILE A 29 -2.51 7.87 -5.88
C ILE A 29 -1.85 9.12 -6.44
N ASP A 30 -0.57 9.08 -6.80
CA ASP A 30 0.15 10.23 -7.36
C ASP A 30 -0.50 10.74 -8.64
N THR A 31 -0.93 9.82 -9.49
CA THR A 31 -1.65 10.13 -10.72
C THR A 31 -2.98 10.82 -10.43
N VAL A 32 -3.83 10.23 -9.57
CA VAL A 32 -5.19 10.76 -9.33
C VAL A 32 -5.21 11.96 -8.40
N ALA A 33 -4.30 12.04 -7.42
CA ALA A 33 -4.17 13.18 -6.53
C ALA A 33 -3.65 14.38 -7.32
N SER A 34 -2.75 14.17 -8.29
CA SER A 34 -2.18 15.22 -9.13
C SER A 34 -1.62 16.38 -8.29
N GLY A 35 -0.88 16.03 -7.22
CA GLY A 35 -0.29 16.99 -6.27
C GLY A 35 -1.25 17.51 -5.20
N ARG A 36 -2.53 17.13 -5.20
CA ARG A 36 -3.46 17.47 -4.10
C ARG A 36 -3.13 16.69 -2.84
N LYS A 37 -3.31 17.33 -1.68
CA LYS A 37 -3.20 16.65 -0.38
C LYS A 37 -4.26 15.56 -0.28
N TYR A 38 -3.87 14.41 0.27
CA TYR A 38 -4.76 13.29 0.52
C TYR A 38 -4.45 12.65 1.87
N THR A 39 -5.39 11.84 2.36
CA THR A 39 -5.19 10.98 3.52
C THR A 39 -5.33 9.54 3.06
N PHE A 40 -4.30 8.73 3.30
CA PHE A 40 -4.36 7.30 3.06
C PHE A 40 -4.96 6.59 4.27
N GLN A 41 -5.97 5.75 4.05
CA GLN A 41 -6.66 4.98 5.09
C GLN A 41 -6.52 3.49 4.78
N GLN A 42 -6.26 2.70 5.82
CA GLN A 42 -6.18 1.24 5.79
C GLN A 42 -6.72 0.67 7.10
N ASP A 43 -7.07 -0.62 7.12
CA ASP A 43 -7.47 -1.30 8.34
C ASP A 43 -6.25 -1.64 9.24
N SER A 44 -6.50 -2.28 10.38
CA SER A 44 -5.46 -2.59 11.37
C SER A 44 -4.83 -3.99 11.20
N ALA A 45 -4.87 -4.57 9.99
CA ALA A 45 -4.30 -5.89 9.73
C ALA A 45 -2.80 -5.96 10.12
N PRO A 46 -2.29 -7.13 10.52
CA PRO A 46 -0.91 -7.26 10.99
C PRO A 46 0.14 -6.77 9.98
N ALA A 47 -0.02 -7.07 8.70
CA ALA A 47 0.87 -6.61 7.62
C ALA A 47 0.91 -5.08 7.54
N HIS A 48 -0.24 -4.43 7.71
CA HIS A 48 -0.37 -2.97 7.60
C HIS A 48 0.30 -2.25 8.77
N LYS A 49 0.30 -2.86 9.96
CA LYS A 49 0.96 -2.32 11.17
C LYS A 49 2.43 -2.71 11.29
N ALA A 50 2.96 -3.52 10.37
CA ALA A 50 4.35 -3.94 10.43
C ALA A 50 5.29 -2.73 10.41
N LYS A 51 6.38 -2.80 11.19
CA LYS A 51 7.32 -1.68 11.35
C LYS A 51 7.89 -1.21 10.01
N THR A 52 8.18 -2.14 9.10
CA THR A 52 8.69 -1.86 7.76
C THR A 52 7.70 -1.06 6.92
N VAL A 53 6.43 -1.46 6.92
CA VAL A 53 5.35 -0.75 6.20
C VAL A 53 5.11 0.63 6.80
N GLN A 54 5.08 0.73 8.13
CA GLN A 54 4.89 2.00 8.83
C GLN A 54 6.07 2.96 8.65
N ALA A 55 7.30 2.45 8.53
CA ALA A 55 8.47 3.27 8.19
C ALA A 55 8.33 3.85 6.79
N TRP A 56 8.01 2.99 5.81
CA TRP A 56 7.82 3.42 4.42
C TRP A 56 6.71 4.48 4.28
N LEU A 57 5.58 4.33 4.97
CA LEU A 57 4.48 5.31 4.97
C LEU A 57 4.85 6.67 5.56
N LYS A 58 5.88 6.75 6.41
CA LYS A 58 6.37 8.02 6.98
C LYS A 58 7.36 8.73 6.09
N GLU A 59 8.07 7.98 5.25
CA GLU A 59 9.06 8.49 4.30
C GLU A 59 8.44 8.91 2.96
N THR A 60 7.18 8.53 2.75
CA THR A 60 6.41 8.72 1.52
C THR A 60 5.43 9.88 1.62
#